data_AF-A0A8S3Q953-F1
#
_entry.id   AF-A0A8S3Q953-F1
#
_cell.length_a   1.000
_cell.length_b   1.000
_cell.length_c   1.000
_cell.angle_alpha   90.00
_cell.angle_beta   90.00
_cell.angle_gamma   90.00
#
_symmetry.space_group_name_H-M   'P 1'
#
loop_
_entity.id
_entity.type
_entity.pdbx_description
1 polymer ?
#
loop_
_entity_poly.entity_id
_entity_poly.type
_entity_poly.pdbx_seq_one_letter_code
_entity_poly.pdbx_strand_id
1 'polypeptide(L)'
;MWPNYLSISSGESATLYVWTTVPIACRYNDTTYSCKVKLDLFDFNEQFTAGAPMYCNNSVTEMTKPSMCGLELDGWQQWAWQTLDVNLPENTAADQEYQAKIKLRVLEADDDPIWSNYQLPEVTVHVVNDNVTDDYWWWYGSCFTGTDPWFSTFDWHSYYQRRYEKNHTWTEHCAIAVRAASDVFIIYGCGKPTKWIIRRLNCGIGNEYLEVYSRWGGYEIALPTGSRVYVWISLNRRINAYITMSRTDRYQTEGLCGTWNRDYEDDFTGRDGVVYDNATTFARTWR
;
A
#
# COMPACT_ATOMS: atom_id res chain seq x y z
N MET A 1 9.92 10.91 1.07
CA MET A 1 9.01 10.01 1.79
C MET A 1 8.85 8.78 0.93
N TRP A 2 9.46 7.69 1.39
CA TRP A 2 9.35 6.35 0.81
C TRP A 2 8.08 5.69 1.37
N PRO A 3 7.55 4.64 0.73
CA PRO A 3 6.27 4.10 1.14
C PRO A 3 6.31 3.65 2.60
N ASN A 4 5.31 4.05 3.37
CA ASN A 4 5.08 3.53 4.73
C ASN A 4 4.46 2.12 4.71
N TYR A 5 4.58 1.40 3.58
CA TYR A 5 4.09 0.04 3.46
C TYR A 5 5.06 -0.89 2.71
N LEU A 6 5.07 -2.16 3.13
CA LEU A 6 5.87 -3.24 2.55
C LEU A 6 4.98 -4.47 2.39
N SER A 7 5.16 -5.25 1.32
CA SER A 7 4.51 -6.56 1.16
C SER A 7 5.57 -7.65 1.22
N ILE A 8 5.39 -8.65 2.07
CA ILE A 8 6.31 -9.78 2.23
C ILE A 8 5.56 -11.11 2.32
N SER A 9 6.22 -12.20 1.96
CA SER A 9 5.65 -13.54 2.10
C SER A 9 5.55 -13.96 3.57
N SER A 10 4.58 -14.81 3.89
CA SER A 10 4.41 -15.40 5.22
C SER A 10 5.64 -16.21 5.59
N GLY A 11 6.21 -15.92 6.77
CA GLY A 11 7.45 -16.53 7.24
C GLY A 11 8.73 -15.86 6.74
N GLU A 12 8.64 -14.81 5.90
CA GLU A 12 9.80 -13.99 5.51
C GLU A 12 10.04 -12.81 6.46
N SER A 13 11.22 -12.19 6.30
CA SER A 13 11.66 -11.02 7.03
C SER A 13 11.39 -9.74 6.23
N ALA A 14 10.89 -8.70 6.89
CA ALA A 14 10.79 -7.35 6.36
C ALA A 14 12.02 -6.52 6.75
N THR A 15 12.70 -5.89 5.80
CA THR A 15 13.77 -4.92 6.11
C THR A 15 13.23 -3.50 6.08
N LEU A 16 13.27 -2.82 7.22
CA LEU A 16 12.96 -1.39 7.34
C LEU A 16 14.22 -0.56 7.16
N TYR A 17 14.15 0.45 6.28
CA TYR A 17 15.22 1.41 6.08
C TYR A 17 14.93 2.70 6.86
N VAL A 18 15.79 2.99 7.84
CA VAL A 18 15.69 4.17 8.70
C VAL A 18 16.72 5.20 8.27
N TRP A 19 16.26 6.44 8.08
CA TRP A 19 17.10 7.59 7.78
C TRP A 19 16.78 8.75 8.72
N THR A 20 17.80 9.25 9.40
CA THR A 20 17.67 10.39 10.30
C THR A 20 17.63 11.70 9.51
N THR A 21 16.57 12.47 9.70
CA THR A 21 16.40 13.81 9.10
C THR A 21 16.77 14.94 10.05
N VAL A 22 16.99 14.61 11.32
CA VAL A 22 17.38 15.50 12.40
C VAL A 22 18.66 14.98 13.06
N PRO A 23 19.57 15.85 13.51
CA PRO A 23 20.78 15.43 14.21
C PRO A 23 20.46 14.70 15.52
N ILE A 24 21.23 13.67 15.85
CA ILE A 24 21.13 12.98 17.13
C ILE A 24 21.90 13.78 18.18
N ALA A 25 21.21 14.18 19.25
CA ALA A 25 21.82 14.89 20.35
C ALA A 25 22.86 14.02 21.06
N CYS A 26 24.00 14.62 21.42
CA CYS A 26 25.06 13.97 22.18
C CYS A 26 25.06 14.50 23.61
N ARG A 27 25.13 13.60 24.58
CA ARG A 27 25.37 13.95 25.98
C ARG A 27 26.82 13.66 26.37
N TYR A 28 27.38 14.57 27.14
CA TYR A 28 28.68 14.41 27.76
C TYR A 28 28.50 14.11 29.25
N ASN A 29 28.99 12.95 29.71
CA ASN A 29 29.04 12.59 31.13
C ASN A 29 30.49 12.33 31.51
N ASP A 30 31.14 13.31 32.16
CA ASP A 30 32.45 13.36 32.85
C ASP A 30 33.70 12.69 32.20
N THR A 31 33.56 11.59 31.46
CA THR A 31 34.61 10.89 30.70
C THR A 31 34.15 10.30 29.35
N THR A 32 32.85 10.30 29.03
CA THR A 32 32.32 9.69 27.80
C THR A 32 31.34 10.60 27.05
N TYR A 33 31.45 10.62 25.72
CA TYR A 33 30.42 11.15 24.82
C TYR A 33 29.51 10.00 24.40
N SER A 34 28.22 10.12 24.67
CA SER A 34 27.21 9.20 24.13
C SER A 34 26.29 9.96 23.18
N CYS A 35 26.20 9.47 21.96
CA CYS A 35 25.42 10.04 20.87
C CYS A 35 24.51 8.94 20.30
N LYS A 36 23.79 8.24 21.16
CA LYS A 36 23.06 7.03 20.78
C LYS A 36 21.57 7.20 21.05
N VAL A 37 20.76 6.80 20.07
CA VAL A 37 19.30 6.68 20.23
C VAL A 37 18.92 5.26 19.90
N LYS A 38 18.23 4.59 20.81
CA LYS A 38 17.76 3.22 20.67
C LYS A 38 16.28 3.22 20.35
N LEU A 39 15.96 2.67 19.18
CA LEU A 39 14.61 2.41 18.73
C LEU A 39 14.25 0.97 19.06
N ASP A 40 13.03 0.75 19.53
CA ASP A 40 12.47 -0.57 19.83
C ASP A 40 11.12 -0.75 19.14
N LEU A 41 10.83 -1.98 18.71
CA LEU A 41 9.53 -2.39 18.21
C LEU A 41 8.56 -2.48 19.39
N PHE A 42 7.54 -1.62 19.40
CA PHE A 42 6.57 -1.60 20.49
C PHE A 42 5.28 -2.34 20.14
N ASP A 43 4.97 -3.32 20.99
CA ASP A 43 3.65 -3.93 21.24
C ASP A 43 2.82 -4.35 20.01
N PHE A 44 2.99 -5.62 19.63
CA PHE A 44 2.16 -6.32 18.66
C PHE A 44 0.98 -7.08 19.29
N ASN A 45 0.86 -7.13 20.62
CA ASN A 45 -0.14 -8.00 21.28
C ASN A 45 -1.58 -7.52 21.07
N GLU A 46 -1.78 -6.26 20.67
CA GLU A 46 -3.10 -5.76 20.28
C GLU A 46 -3.54 -6.22 18.88
N GLN A 47 -2.60 -6.70 18.04
CA GLN A 47 -2.85 -7.01 16.63
C GLN A 47 -3.04 -8.52 16.36
N PHE A 48 -2.48 -9.38 17.21
CA PHE A 48 -2.53 -10.83 17.03
C PHE A 48 -3.26 -11.48 18.20
N THR A 49 -4.29 -12.28 17.92
CA THR A 49 -4.96 -13.10 18.93
C THR A 49 -3.93 -13.94 19.68
N ALA A 50 -4.02 -13.90 21.02
CA ALA A 50 -3.10 -14.53 21.97
C ALA A 50 -2.53 -15.87 21.48
N GLY A 51 -1.23 -15.90 21.16
CA GLY A 51 -0.53 -17.13 20.80
C GLY A 51 0.57 -17.02 19.73
N ALA A 52 0.68 -15.90 18.99
CA ALA A 52 1.80 -15.71 18.06
C ALA A 52 3.09 -15.34 18.83
N PRO A 53 4.17 -16.13 18.76
CA PRO A 53 5.41 -15.83 19.47
C PRO A 53 6.19 -14.77 18.69
N MET A 54 5.78 -13.50 18.75
CA MET A 54 6.69 -12.40 18.43
C MET A 54 7.61 -12.17 19.62
N TYR A 55 8.90 -12.44 19.44
CA TYR A 55 9.93 -12.39 20.47
C TYR A 55 10.28 -10.97 20.97
N CYS A 56 9.55 -9.93 20.56
CA CYS A 56 9.87 -8.54 20.87
C CYS A 56 9.17 -7.98 22.12
N ASN A 57 8.48 -8.84 22.89
CA ASN A 57 7.62 -8.40 23.99
C ASN A 57 8.33 -8.16 25.33
N ASN A 58 9.63 -8.50 25.41
CA ASN A 58 10.43 -8.22 26.59
C ASN A 58 11.30 -7.00 26.27
N SER A 59 11.02 -5.88 26.95
CA SER A 59 11.82 -4.65 26.89
C SER A 59 13.30 -4.98 26.76
N VAL A 60 13.91 -4.48 25.70
CA VAL A 60 15.27 -4.81 25.29
C VAL A 60 16.28 -4.13 26.23
N THR A 61 16.37 -4.61 27.47
CA THR A 61 17.37 -4.15 28.44
C THR A 61 18.78 -4.62 28.08
N GLU A 62 18.92 -5.61 27.18
CA GLU A 62 20.22 -6.13 26.74
C GLU A 62 20.24 -6.40 25.22
N MET A 63 20.50 -5.35 24.43
CA MET A 63 20.80 -5.47 23.00
C MET A 63 22.18 -6.11 22.79
N THR A 64 22.27 -7.44 22.82
CA THR A 64 23.49 -8.16 22.41
C THR A 64 23.51 -8.49 20.92
N LYS A 65 22.38 -8.36 20.20
CA LYS A 65 22.29 -8.40 18.73
C LYS A 65 21.22 -7.43 18.18
N PRO A 66 21.60 -6.41 17.38
CA PRO A 66 20.72 -5.33 16.92
C PRO A 66 19.80 -5.68 15.72
N SER A 67 19.32 -6.92 15.58
CA SER A 67 18.75 -7.35 14.30
C SER A 67 17.31 -7.91 14.32
N MET A 68 16.63 -7.98 15.47
CA MET A 68 15.28 -8.59 15.49
C MET A 68 14.19 -7.71 16.12
N CYS A 69 14.53 -6.87 17.10
CA CYS A 69 13.51 -6.12 17.84
C CYS A 69 13.85 -4.64 18.05
N GLY A 70 15.07 -4.20 17.78
CA GLY A 70 15.45 -2.81 17.97
C GLY A 70 16.67 -2.42 17.16
N LEU A 71 16.85 -1.11 16.99
CA LEU A 71 17.90 -0.48 16.20
C LEU A 71 18.59 0.59 17.05
N GLU A 72 19.91 0.54 17.15
CA GLU A 72 20.70 1.61 17.77
C GLU A 72 21.20 2.55 16.67
N LEU A 73 20.84 3.82 16.76
CA LEU A 73 21.29 4.87 15.87
C LEU A 73 22.48 5.59 16.51
N ASP A 74 23.64 5.55 15.84
CA ASP A 74 24.84 6.29 16.25
C ASP A 74 24.86 7.67 15.58
N GLY A 75 24.91 8.73 16.38
CA GLY A 75 25.02 10.12 15.93
C GLY A 75 26.28 10.43 15.14
N TRP A 76 27.35 9.63 15.29
CA TRP A 76 28.54 9.73 14.44
C TRP A 76 28.32 9.14 13.04
N GLN A 77 27.34 8.26 12.90
CA GLN A 77 26.89 7.68 11.63
C GLN A 77 25.55 8.27 11.15
N GLN A 78 25.20 9.47 11.63
CA GLN A 78 24.02 10.19 11.16
C GLN A 78 24.10 10.48 9.66
N TRP A 79 22.94 10.57 9.02
CA TRP A 79 22.82 10.72 7.56
C TRP A 79 23.36 9.52 6.75
N ALA A 80 23.37 8.33 7.36
CA ALA A 80 23.53 7.06 6.68
C ALA A 80 22.26 6.22 6.84
N TRP A 81 22.00 5.34 5.85
CA TRP A 81 20.91 4.38 5.94
C TRP A 81 21.21 3.33 6.99
N GLN A 82 20.23 3.10 7.87
CA GLN A 82 20.25 2.05 8.87
C GLN A 82 19.14 1.05 8.54
N THR A 83 19.35 -0.23 8.81
CA THR A 83 18.40 -1.30 8.49
C THR A 83 17.94 -2.01 9.75
N LEU A 84 16.63 -2.22 9.86
CA LEU A 84 16.02 -3.03 10.90
C LEU A 84 15.27 -4.20 10.24
N ASP A 85 15.75 -5.41 10.45
CA ASP A 85 15.06 -6.61 9.98
C ASP A 85 13.99 -7.03 11.00
N VAL A 86 12.77 -7.24 10.50
CA VAL A 86 11.59 -7.59 11.28
C VAL A 86 11.08 -8.93 10.80
N ASN A 87 11.16 -9.93 11.68
CA ASN A 87 10.65 -11.26 11.40
C ASN A 87 9.18 -11.33 11.75
N LEU A 88 8.32 -11.58 10.76
CA LEU A 88 6.89 -11.69 10.97
C LEU A 88 6.51 -13.17 11.11
N PRO A 89 5.70 -13.54 12.12
CA PRO A 89 5.38 -14.93 12.41
C PRO A 89 4.59 -15.57 11.27
N GLU A 90 4.87 -16.84 11.00
CA GLU A 90 4.02 -17.64 10.12
C GLU A 90 2.67 -17.87 10.79
N ASN A 91 1.57 -17.44 10.15
CA ASN A 91 0.24 -17.70 10.67
C ASN A 91 -0.17 -19.14 10.32
N THR A 92 0.02 -20.05 11.27
CA THR A 92 -0.28 -21.48 11.11
C THR A 92 -1.79 -21.79 11.13
N ALA A 93 -2.63 -20.83 11.51
CA ALA A 93 -4.08 -20.95 11.44
C ALA A 93 -4.56 -20.59 10.02
N ALA A 94 -4.37 -21.55 9.09
CA ALA A 94 -4.98 -21.62 7.76
C ALA A 94 -4.98 -20.32 6.94
N ASP A 95 -4.00 -20.15 6.06
CA ASP A 95 -4.11 -19.33 4.84
C ASP A 95 -4.49 -17.84 5.00
N GLN A 96 -4.47 -17.30 6.22
CA GLN A 96 -4.90 -15.92 6.48
C GLN A 96 -3.73 -14.95 6.37
N GLU A 97 -3.77 -14.18 5.28
CA GLU A 97 -3.02 -12.94 5.10
C GLU A 97 -3.37 -11.95 6.20
N TYR A 98 -2.39 -11.16 6.65
CA TYR A 98 -2.61 -10.20 7.72
C TYR A 98 -1.79 -8.93 7.53
N GLN A 99 -2.27 -7.83 8.13
CA GLN A 99 -1.53 -6.58 8.21
C GLN A 99 -0.83 -6.50 9.57
N ALA A 100 0.49 -6.35 9.53
CA ALA A 100 1.31 -6.06 10.69
C ALA A 100 1.66 -4.57 10.71
N LYS A 101 1.21 -3.85 11.72
CA LYS A 101 1.59 -2.45 11.95
C LYS A 101 2.84 -2.42 12.83
N ILE A 102 3.96 -2.06 12.23
CA ILE A 102 5.23 -1.87 12.90
C ILE A 102 5.26 -0.48 13.50
N LYS A 103 5.30 -0.41 14.84
CA LYS A 103 5.45 0.83 15.60
C LYS A 103 6.84 0.86 16.22
N LEU A 104 7.58 1.94 15.96
CA LEU A 104 8.90 2.17 16.55
C LEU A 104 8.81 3.28 17.60
N ARG A 105 9.42 3.07 18.76
CA ARG A 105 9.55 4.07 19.82
C ARG A 105 10.99 4.19 20.29
N VAL A 106 11.34 5.35 20.81
CA VAL A 106 12.61 5.54 21.52
C VAL A 106 12.52 4.94 22.93
N LEU A 107 13.57 4.24 23.39
CA LEU A 107 13.64 3.69 24.74
C LEU A 107 13.83 4.78 25.81
N GLU A 108 13.20 4.56 26.97
CA GLU A 108 13.24 5.49 28.13
C GLU A 108 14.63 5.63 28.78
N ALA A 109 15.62 4.85 28.32
CA ALA A 109 16.97 4.77 28.85
C ALA A 109 18.05 5.42 27.95
N ASP A 110 17.66 6.26 26.98
CA ASP A 110 18.65 7.01 26.20
C ASP A 110 19.15 8.24 26.95
N ASP A 111 20.42 8.58 26.71
CA ASP A 111 21.20 9.52 27.50
C ASP A 111 20.60 10.95 27.56
N ASP A 112 19.74 11.32 26.60
CA ASP A 112 19.09 12.62 26.51
C ASP A 112 17.55 12.52 26.59
N PRO A 113 16.89 13.21 27.54
CA PRO A 113 15.44 13.19 27.70
C PRO A 113 14.68 13.79 26.50
N ILE A 114 15.32 14.50 25.56
CA ILE A 114 14.64 15.07 24.38
C ILE A 114 14.03 13.99 23.48
N TRP A 115 14.62 12.79 23.46
CA TRP A 115 14.11 11.67 22.65
C TRP A 115 13.16 10.77 23.43
N SER A 116 13.04 10.97 24.75
CA SER A 116 12.18 10.13 25.59
C SER A 116 10.74 10.15 25.09
N ASN A 117 10.14 8.96 24.97
CA ASN A 117 8.76 8.76 24.53
C ASN A 117 8.42 9.25 23.11
N TYR A 118 9.42 9.56 22.27
CA TYR A 118 9.18 9.88 20.87
C TYR A 118 8.71 8.63 20.10
N GLN A 119 7.58 8.75 19.42
CA GLN A 119 7.00 7.70 18.57
C GLN A 119 7.26 8.03 17.11
N LEU A 120 7.83 7.09 16.37
CA LEU A 120 8.00 7.19 14.93
C LEU A 120 6.70 6.83 14.21
N PRO A 121 6.52 7.29 12.94
CA PRO A 121 5.38 6.89 12.13
C PRO A 121 5.23 5.37 12.03
N GLU A 122 3.99 4.90 11.99
CA GLU A 122 3.67 3.48 11.81
C GLU A 122 4.00 3.03 10.38
N VAL A 123 4.65 1.87 10.26
CA VAL A 123 4.89 1.20 8.98
C VAL A 123 3.98 0.00 8.87
N THR A 124 3.15 -0.06 7.83
CA THR A 124 2.21 -1.16 7.61
C THR A 124 2.84 -2.23 6.73
N VAL A 125 3.06 -3.43 7.26
CA VAL A 125 3.57 -4.56 6.49
C VAL A 125 2.45 -5.55 6.21
N HIS A 126 2.20 -5.81 4.94
CA HIS A 126 1.21 -6.78 4.48
C HIS A 126 1.91 -8.14 4.32
N VAL A 127 1.51 -9.11 5.15
CA VAL A 127 2.03 -10.47 5.08
C VAL A 127 1.11 -11.30 4.21
N VAL A 128 1.61 -11.74 3.06
CA VAL A 128 0.88 -12.53 2.07
C VAL A 128 1.28 -14.00 2.18
N ASN A 129 0.32 -14.93 2.11
CA ASN A 129 0.66 -16.34 2.01
C ASN A 129 1.00 -16.69 0.55
N ASP A 130 2.28 -16.88 0.27
CA ASP A 130 2.81 -17.19 -1.06
C ASP A 130 2.89 -18.69 -1.37
N ASN A 131 2.38 -19.55 -0.47
CA ASN A 131 2.15 -20.97 -0.79
C ASN A 131 1.11 -21.17 -1.90
N VAL A 132 0.47 -20.09 -2.39
CA VAL A 132 -0.26 -20.09 -3.65
C VAL A 132 0.71 -19.80 -4.78
N THR A 133 1.25 -20.87 -5.37
CA THR A 133 2.01 -20.85 -6.64
C THR A 133 1.09 -20.44 -7.80
N ASP A 134 0.68 -19.18 -7.84
CA ASP A 134 0.16 -18.57 -9.07
C ASP A 134 1.35 -17.87 -9.73
N ASP A 135 2.07 -18.55 -10.62
CA ASP A 135 3.21 -18.02 -11.41
C ASP A 135 2.84 -16.86 -12.38
N TYR A 136 1.72 -16.20 -12.11
CA TYR A 136 0.92 -15.39 -13.00
C TYR A 136 0.28 -14.17 -12.31
N TRP A 137 0.75 -13.83 -11.10
CA TRP A 137 0.33 -12.65 -10.31
C TRP A 137 0.40 -11.30 -11.04
N TRP A 138 1.17 -11.17 -12.11
CA TRP A 138 1.29 -9.92 -12.87
C TRP A 138 0.06 -9.61 -13.74
N TRP A 139 -0.81 -10.59 -14.00
CA TRP A 139 -2.06 -10.40 -14.74
C TRP A 139 -3.30 -10.78 -13.92
N TYR A 140 -3.17 -11.71 -12.98
CA TYR A 140 -4.24 -12.08 -12.06
C TYR A 140 -4.34 -11.04 -10.92
N GLY A 141 -5.54 -10.51 -10.64
CA GLY A 141 -5.71 -9.39 -9.69
C GLY A 141 -5.36 -8.01 -10.27
N SER A 142 -5.26 -7.90 -11.60
CA SER A 142 -5.12 -6.62 -12.29
C SER A 142 -6.38 -6.27 -13.08
N CYS A 143 -6.99 -5.13 -12.76
CA CYS A 143 -8.07 -4.55 -13.56
C CYS A 143 -7.51 -3.50 -14.51
N PHE A 144 -7.89 -3.55 -15.77
CA PHE A 144 -7.41 -2.63 -16.79
C PHE A 144 -8.57 -1.87 -17.45
N THR A 145 -8.35 -0.59 -17.73
CA THR A 145 -9.25 0.21 -18.55
C THR A 145 -8.47 0.99 -19.61
N GLY A 146 -8.80 0.75 -20.88
CA GLY A 146 -8.03 1.18 -22.04
C GLY A 146 -8.68 2.23 -22.94
N THR A 147 -7.87 2.75 -23.86
CA THR A 147 -8.22 3.79 -24.87
C THR A 147 -9.40 3.50 -25.81
N ASP A 148 -9.97 2.31 -25.80
CA ASP A 148 -11.18 1.85 -26.48
C ASP A 148 -11.88 1.00 -25.43
N PRO A 149 -13.08 1.36 -24.91
CA PRO A 149 -13.59 1.09 -23.54
C PRO A 149 -13.69 -0.41 -23.22
N TRP A 150 -12.53 -1.01 -23.13
CA TRP A 150 -12.23 -2.38 -22.88
C TRP A 150 -11.80 -2.42 -21.43
N PHE A 151 -12.49 -3.26 -20.70
CA PHE A 151 -12.28 -3.55 -19.30
C PHE A 151 -11.80 -4.98 -19.19
N SER A 152 -10.81 -5.22 -18.33
CA SER A 152 -10.59 -6.53 -17.73
C SER A 152 -10.88 -6.41 -16.25
N THR A 153 -11.63 -7.36 -15.70
CA THR A 153 -11.82 -7.51 -14.26
C THR A 153 -10.60 -8.13 -13.60
N PHE A 154 -10.61 -8.20 -12.27
CA PHE A 154 -9.55 -8.79 -11.48
C PHE A 154 -9.44 -10.31 -11.68
N ASP A 155 -10.55 -11.00 -11.96
CA ASP A 155 -10.60 -12.44 -12.27
C ASP A 155 -10.54 -12.73 -13.78
N TRP A 156 -10.08 -11.73 -14.56
CA TRP A 156 -9.73 -11.84 -15.98
C TRP A 156 -10.93 -11.97 -16.93
N HIS A 157 -12.11 -11.52 -16.52
CA HIS A 157 -13.26 -11.33 -17.38
C HIS A 157 -13.13 -10.04 -18.22
N SER A 158 -13.01 -10.21 -19.54
CA SER A 158 -12.83 -9.09 -20.47
C SER A 158 -14.13 -8.67 -21.14
N TYR A 159 -14.44 -7.37 -21.14
CA TYR A 159 -15.68 -6.87 -21.76
C TYR A 159 -15.56 -5.46 -22.34
N TYR A 160 -16.47 -5.16 -23.25
CA TYR A 160 -16.57 -3.84 -23.88
C TYR A 160 -17.75 -3.06 -23.32
N GLN A 161 -17.47 -1.89 -22.76
CA GLN A 161 -18.50 -0.95 -22.37
C GLN A 161 -18.81 -0.01 -23.55
N ARG A 162 -19.68 -0.45 -24.48
CA ARG A 162 -20.19 0.45 -25.52
C ARG A 162 -21.42 1.20 -25.02
N ARG A 163 -21.37 2.53 -25.10
CA ARG A 163 -22.61 3.30 -25.23
C ARG A 163 -23.06 3.16 -26.68
N TYR A 164 -24.17 2.44 -26.92
CA TYR A 164 -24.83 2.43 -28.23
C TYR A 164 -25.51 3.80 -28.43
N GLU A 165 -24.72 4.84 -28.72
CA GLU A 165 -25.25 6.08 -29.28
C GLU A 165 -25.44 5.87 -30.79
N LYS A 166 -26.60 6.28 -31.32
CA LYS A 166 -27.00 6.11 -32.73
C LYS A 166 -26.01 6.65 -33.78
N ASN A 167 -24.89 7.26 -33.37
CA ASN A 167 -23.95 7.99 -34.22
C ASN A 167 -22.48 7.51 -34.18
N HIS A 168 -22.18 6.28 -33.73
CA HIS A 168 -20.81 5.72 -33.81
C HIS A 168 -19.70 6.61 -33.19
N THR A 169 -20.03 7.36 -32.13
CA THR A 169 -19.05 8.15 -31.37
C THR A 169 -18.35 7.26 -30.35
N TRP A 170 -17.03 7.10 -30.49
CA TRP A 170 -16.21 6.38 -29.51
C TRP A 170 -16.27 7.08 -28.16
N THR A 171 -16.68 6.36 -27.11
CA THR A 171 -16.63 6.85 -25.73
C THR A 171 -15.20 6.69 -25.20
N GLU A 172 -14.58 7.81 -24.83
CA GLU A 172 -13.22 7.85 -24.29
C GLU A 172 -13.26 8.23 -22.79
N HIS A 173 -12.32 7.72 -22.00
CA HIS A 173 -12.15 8.15 -20.62
C HIS A 173 -11.71 9.62 -20.58
N CYS A 174 -12.40 10.42 -19.76
CA CYS A 174 -12.12 11.85 -19.59
C CYS A 174 -11.32 12.16 -18.34
N ALA A 175 -11.44 11.32 -17.31
CA ALA A 175 -10.89 11.58 -16.00
C ALA A 175 -10.67 10.27 -15.26
N ILE A 176 -9.67 10.26 -14.39
CA ILE A 176 -9.48 9.25 -13.35
C ILE A 176 -9.37 9.99 -12.03
N ALA A 177 -10.14 9.53 -11.06
CA ALA A 177 -10.06 9.97 -9.68
C ALA A 177 -9.77 8.74 -8.80
N VAL A 178 -8.70 8.81 -8.02
CA VAL A 178 -8.35 7.82 -7.00
C VAL A 178 -8.58 8.46 -5.65
N ARG A 179 -9.28 7.77 -4.75
CA ARG A 179 -9.61 8.28 -3.42
C ARG A 179 -9.32 7.21 -2.38
N ALA A 180 -8.63 7.61 -1.33
CA ALA A 180 -8.55 6.86 -0.08
C ALA A 180 -8.94 7.81 1.06
N ALA A 181 -9.94 7.41 1.85
CA ALA A 181 -10.51 8.23 2.92
C ALA A 181 -10.82 9.69 2.47
N SER A 182 -9.99 10.64 2.92
CA SER A 182 -10.12 12.07 2.64
C SER A 182 -9.12 12.61 1.59
N ASP A 183 -8.18 11.79 1.11
CA ASP A 183 -7.21 12.17 0.08
C ASP A 183 -7.71 11.75 -1.31
N VAL A 184 -7.62 12.68 -2.26
CA VAL A 184 -8.09 12.46 -3.63
C VAL A 184 -7.02 12.89 -4.62
N PHE A 185 -6.61 11.98 -5.49
CA PHE A 185 -5.83 12.27 -6.68
C PHE A 185 -6.75 12.29 -7.89
N ILE A 186 -6.73 13.37 -8.67
CA ILE A 186 -7.55 13.50 -9.88
C ILE A 186 -6.66 13.94 -11.04
N ILE A 187 -6.79 13.24 -12.16
CA ILE A 187 -6.27 13.66 -13.46
C ILE A 187 -7.42 13.68 -14.45
N TYR A 188 -7.62 14.81 -15.12
CA TYR A 188 -8.75 14.98 -16.03
C TYR A 188 -8.45 15.86 -17.24
N GLY A 189 -9.18 15.56 -18.31
CA GLY A 189 -9.22 16.30 -19.55
C GLY A 189 -9.92 15.50 -20.65
N CYS A 190 -10.87 16.12 -21.34
CA CYS A 190 -11.70 15.48 -22.36
C CYS A 190 -11.27 15.87 -23.77
N GLY A 191 -11.68 15.06 -24.76
CA GLY A 191 -11.57 15.42 -26.18
C GLY A 191 -10.14 15.54 -26.68
N LYS A 192 -9.23 14.69 -26.17
CA LYS A 192 -7.78 14.75 -26.44
C LYS A 192 -7.23 16.14 -26.09
N PRO A 193 -7.10 16.49 -24.80
CA PRO A 193 -6.66 17.80 -24.34
C PRO A 193 -5.15 17.98 -24.56
N THR A 194 -4.68 19.21 -24.82
CA THR A 194 -3.22 19.49 -25.02
C THR A 194 -2.50 19.55 -23.68
N LYS A 195 -3.26 19.85 -22.63
CA LYS A 195 -2.81 19.93 -21.25
C LYS A 195 -3.80 19.18 -20.37
N TRP A 196 -3.29 18.25 -19.58
CA TRP A 196 -4.07 17.54 -18.57
C TRP A 196 -4.05 18.30 -17.25
N ILE A 197 -5.18 18.29 -16.55
CA ILE A 197 -5.29 18.91 -15.24
C ILE A 197 -5.09 17.83 -14.19
N ILE A 198 -4.06 17.99 -13.38
CA ILE A 198 -3.69 17.07 -12.32
C ILE A 198 -3.84 17.81 -11.01
N ARG A 199 -4.58 17.23 -10.06
CA ARG A 199 -4.85 17.80 -8.74
C ARG A 199 -4.74 16.72 -7.69
N ARG A 200 -4.21 17.12 -6.53
CA ARG A 200 -4.29 16.36 -5.30
C ARG A 200 -4.99 17.19 -4.25
N LEU A 201 -5.99 16.60 -3.60
CA LEU A 201 -6.75 17.20 -2.52
C LEU A 201 -6.45 16.37 -1.27
N ASN A 202 -5.50 16.82 -0.47
CA ASN A 202 -5.13 16.17 0.79
C ASN A 202 -5.77 16.94 1.95
N CYS A 203 -6.62 16.27 2.73
CA CYS A 203 -7.29 16.85 3.90
C CYS A 203 -6.54 16.65 5.22
N GLY A 204 -5.36 16.01 5.22
CA GLY A 204 -4.38 16.08 6.31
C GLY A 204 -4.76 15.35 7.60
N ILE A 205 -5.68 14.38 7.58
CA ILE A 205 -6.11 13.64 8.78
C ILE A 205 -5.71 12.16 8.66
N GLY A 206 -4.78 11.71 9.50
CA GLY A 206 -4.41 10.30 9.70
C GLY A 206 -3.37 9.73 8.72
N ASN A 207 -3.13 8.41 8.84
CA ASN A 207 -2.17 7.64 8.01
C ASN A 207 -2.81 7.01 6.76
N GLU A 208 -4.05 7.38 6.43
CA GLU A 208 -4.84 6.80 5.32
C GLU A 208 -4.74 7.67 4.04
N TYR A 209 -3.55 8.18 3.73
CA TYR A 209 -3.34 9.06 2.58
C TYR A 209 -2.87 8.28 1.35
N LEU A 210 -3.03 8.89 0.17
CA LEU A 210 -2.51 8.36 -1.08
C LEU A 210 -1.03 8.69 -1.22
N GLU A 211 -0.21 7.72 -1.61
CA GLU A 211 1.17 8.00 -2.01
C GLU A 211 1.25 8.07 -3.52
N VAL A 212 1.66 9.23 -4.06
CA VAL A 212 1.65 9.49 -5.51
C VAL A 212 3.08 9.65 -6.00
N TYR A 213 3.46 8.81 -6.95
CA TYR A 213 4.78 8.80 -7.58
C TYR A 213 4.65 9.08 -9.08
N SER A 214 5.44 10.03 -9.59
CA SER A 214 5.61 10.21 -11.03
C SER A 214 6.69 9.23 -11.52
N ARG A 215 6.31 8.17 -12.25
CA ARG A 215 7.25 7.16 -12.77
C ARG A 215 6.77 6.65 -14.14
N TRP A 216 7.71 6.20 -14.99
CA TRP A 216 7.42 5.54 -16.29
C TRP A 216 6.55 6.33 -17.28
N GLY A 217 6.52 7.67 -17.17
CA GLY A 217 5.68 8.52 -18.02
C GLY A 217 4.22 8.63 -17.57
N GLY A 218 3.91 8.16 -16.36
CA GLY A 218 2.59 8.26 -15.73
C GLY A 218 2.68 8.54 -14.23
N TYR A 219 1.60 8.24 -13.54
CA TYR A 219 1.46 8.36 -12.09
C TYR A 219 1.11 7.00 -11.50
N GLU A 220 1.92 6.53 -10.56
CA GLU A 220 1.60 5.41 -9.68
C GLU A 220 1.03 5.98 -8.38
N ILE A 221 -0.15 5.52 -7.99
CA ILE A 221 -0.86 5.91 -6.78
C ILE A 221 -0.99 4.66 -5.91
N ALA A 222 -0.32 4.65 -4.76
CA ALA A 222 -0.48 3.61 -3.76
C ALA A 222 -1.59 3.97 -2.76
N LEU A 223 -2.45 2.98 -2.49
CA LEU A 223 -3.52 3.04 -1.52
C LEU A 223 -3.04 2.51 -0.15
N PRO A 224 -3.69 2.91 0.95
CA PRO A 224 -3.33 2.44 2.30
C PRO A 224 -3.39 0.92 2.49
N THR A 225 -4.20 0.22 1.68
CA THR A 225 -4.32 -1.24 1.73
C THR A 225 -3.21 -1.95 0.94
N GLY A 226 -2.30 -1.21 0.31
CA GLY A 226 -1.21 -1.74 -0.52
C GLY A 226 -1.56 -1.84 -2.01
N SER A 227 -2.85 -1.72 -2.36
CA SER A 227 -3.30 -1.67 -3.77
C SER A 227 -2.69 -0.50 -4.52
N ARG A 228 -2.47 -0.67 -5.82
CA ARG A 228 -1.83 0.35 -6.66
C ARG A 228 -2.67 0.66 -7.88
N VAL A 229 -2.77 1.95 -8.19
CA VAL A 229 -3.36 2.44 -9.43
C VAL A 229 -2.26 3.10 -10.24
N TYR A 230 -2.04 2.63 -11.46
CA TYR A 230 -1.17 3.32 -12.40
C TYR A 230 -2.00 4.00 -13.48
N VAL A 231 -1.73 5.28 -13.69
CA VAL A 231 -2.42 6.12 -14.65
C VAL A 231 -1.42 6.68 -15.64
N TRP A 232 -1.70 6.54 -16.93
CA TRP A 232 -0.87 7.11 -17.99
C TRP A 232 -1.70 7.68 -19.14
N ILE A 233 -1.11 8.64 -19.82
CA ILE A 233 -1.66 9.24 -21.03
C ILE A 233 -0.95 8.60 -22.22
N SER A 234 -1.71 7.94 -23.09
CA SER A 234 -1.19 7.35 -24.32
C SER A 234 -0.85 8.42 -25.37
N LEU A 235 -0.07 8.03 -26.38
CA LEU A 235 0.35 8.94 -27.47
C LEU A 235 -0.81 9.59 -28.22
N ASN A 236 -1.97 8.93 -28.29
CA ASN A 236 -3.19 9.47 -28.88
C ASN A 236 -3.99 10.39 -27.92
N ARG A 237 -3.38 10.81 -26.81
CA ARG A 237 -3.90 11.74 -25.79
C ARG A 237 -5.17 11.23 -25.12
N ARG A 238 -5.18 9.94 -24.80
CA ARG A 238 -6.24 9.28 -24.03
C ARG A 238 -5.69 8.83 -22.69
N ILE A 239 -6.52 8.88 -21.67
CA ILE A 239 -6.16 8.43 -20.32
C ILE A 239 -6.49 6.95 -20.16
N ASN A 240 -5.59 6.21 -19.51
CA ASN A 240 -5.73 4.79 -19.23
C ASN A 240 -5.37 4.56 -17.76
N ALA A 241 -5.90 3.48 -17.21
CA ALA A 241 -5.50 3.00 -15.90
C ALA A 241 -5.35 1.48 -15.87
N TYR A 242 -4.48 1.02 -15.00
CA TYR A 242 -4.58 -0.31 -14.43
C TYR A 242 -4.57 -0.21 -12.91
N ILE A 243 -5.28 -1.12 -12.27
CA ILE A 243 -5.34 -1.28 -10.83
C ILE A 243 -4.76 -2.65 -10.53
N THR A 244 -3.72 -2.70 -9.72
CA THR A 244 -3.16 -3.94 -9.17
C THR A 244 -3.61 -4.02 -7.73
N MET A 245 -4.40 -5.05 -7.41
CA MET A 245 -4.92 -5.20 -6.06
C MET A 245 -3.86 -5.84 -5.15
N SER A 246 -3.72 -5.26 -3.96
CA SER A 246 -3.10 -5.94 -2.83
C SER A 246 -4.02 -7.05 -2.39
N ARG A 247 -3.46 -8.22 -2.09
CA ARG A 247 -4.23 -9.40 -1.67
C ARG A 247 -5.14 -9.16 -0.45
N THR A 248 -4.84 -8.16 0.37
CA THR A 248 -5.72 -7.73 1.47
C THR A 248 -7.11 -7.28 1.02
N ASP A 249 -7.27 -6.87 -0.23
CA ASP A 249 -8.54 -6.41 -0.78
C ASP A 249 -9.32 -7.55 -1.49
N ARG A 250 -8.83 -8.79 -1.41
CA ARG A 250 -9.49 -9.96 -2.00
C ARG A 250 -10.83 -10.21 -1.37
N TYR A 251 -11.82 -10.57 -2.18
CA TYR A 251 -13.23 -10.70 -1.76
C TYR A 251 -13.87 -9.41 -1.22
N GLN A 252 -13.19 -8.26 -1.32
CA GLN A 252 -13.67 -6.96 -0.84
C GLN A 252 -13.88 -5.95 -1.97
N THR A 253 -13.68 -6.36 -3.22
CA THR A 253 -13.89 -5.49 -4.37
C THR A 253 -15.33 -5.56 -4.85
N GLU A 254 -15.80 -4.42 -5.33
CA GLU A 254 -17.05 -4.30 -6.05
C GLU A 254 -16.88 -3.25 -7.14
N GLY A 255 -17.71 -3.30 -8.19
CA GLY A 255 -17.66 -2.34 -9.28
C GLY A 255 -17.40 -2.97 -10.64
N LEU A 256 -17.02 -2.13 -11.60
CA LEU A 256 -16.74 -2.52 -12.98
C LEU A 256 -15.53 -3.47 -13.13
N CYS A 257 -14.71 -3.62 -12.08
CA CYS A 257 -13.57 -4.53 -12.04
C CYS A 257 -13.90 -5.88 -11.40
N GLY A 258 -15.14 -6.13 -10.97
CA GLY A 258 -15.57 -7.40 -10.39
C GLY A 258 -15.29 -7.58 -8.89
N THR A 259 -15.48 -8.79 -8.40
CA THR A 259 -15.49 -9.23 -6.98
C THR A 259 -14.13 -9.74 -6.48
N TRP A 260 -13.20 -9.98 -7.39
CA TRP A 260 -11.85 -10.49 -7.12
C TRP A 260 -11.85 -11.65 -6.12
N ASN A 261 -12.55 -12.71 -6.52
CA ASN A 261 -12.79 -13.90 -5.71
C ASN A 261 -12.30 -15.19 -6.38
N ARG A 262 -11.69 -15.07 -7.58
CA ARG A 262 -11.25 -16.13 -8.49
C ARG A 262 -12.36 -16.78 -9.31
N ASP A 263 -13.53 -16.17 -9.37
CA ASP A 263 -14.67 -16.65 -10.14
C ASP A 263 -15.10 -15.61 -11.17
N TYR A 264 -14.61 -15.74 -12.40
CA TYR A 264 -14.96 -14.80 -13.46
C TYR A 264 -16.46 -14.84 -13.82
N GLU A 265 -17.20 -15.89 -13.46
CA GLU A 265 -18.63 -16.03 -13.79
C GLU A 265 -19.49 -15.05 -12.97
N ASP A 266 -19.01 -14.56 -11.82
CA ASP A 266 -19.71 -13.60 -10.98
C ASP A 266 -19.17 -12.17 -11.05
N ASP A 267 -18.18 -11.91 -11.90
CA ASP A 267 -17.58 -10.59 -12.11
C ASP A 267 -18.59 -9.53 -12.57
N PHE A 268 -19.72 -9.96 -13.15
CA PHE A 268 -20.85 -9.11 -13.52
C PHE A 268 -21.91 -8.98 -12.42
N THR A 269 -21.50 -9.11 -11.15
CA THR A 269 -22.33 -8.76 -10.00
C THR A 269 -22.57 -7.25 -9.95
N GLY A 270 -23.82 -6.85 -10.20
CA GLY A 270 -24.24 -5.45 -10.13
C GLY A 270 -24.30 -4.92 -8.70
N ARG A 271 -24.48 -3.60 -8.57
CA ARG A 271 -24.67 -2.92 -7.26
C ARG A 271 -25.86 -3.46 -6.45
N ASP A 272 -26.81 -4.10 -7.12
CA ASP A 272 -27.98 -4.76 -6.55
C ASP A 272 -27.72 -6.20 -6.08
N GLY A 273 -26.49 -6.70 -6.24
CA GLY A 273 -26.09 -8.06 -5.88
C GLY A 273 -26.52 -9.13 -6.89
N VAL A 274 -27.04 -8.75 -8.05
CA VAL A 274 -27.48 -9.67 -9.11
C VAL A 274 -26.34 -9.89 -10.10
N VAL A 275 -26.09 -11.15 -10.49
CA VAL A 275 -25.16 -11.49 -11.57
C VAL A 275 -25.85 -11.29 -12.93
N TYR A 276 -25.25 -10.49 -13.81
CA TYR A 276 -25.80 -10.17 -15.12
C TYR A 276 -25.03 -10.86 -16.25
N ASP A 277 -25.73 -11.44 -17.22
CA ASP A 277 -25.07 -12.02 -18.41
C ASP A 277 -24.63 -10.95 -19.44
N ASN A 278 -25.11 -9.71 -19.30
CA ASN A 278 -24.88 -8.64 -20.26
C ASN A 278 -24.06 -7.49 -19.66
N ALA A 279 -22.82 -7.36 -20.13
CA ALA A 279 -21.87 -6.33 -19.70
C ALA A 279 -22.43 -4.88 -19.75
N THR A 280 -23.29 -4.56 -20.72
CA THR A 280 -23.89 -3.22 -20.83
C THR A 280 -24.94 -2.97 -19.74
N THR A 281 -25.68 -3.99 -19.34
CA THR A 281 -26.68 -3.91 -18.27
C THR A 281 -25.98 -3.90 -16.91
N PHE A 282 -25.04 -4.81 -16.69
CA PHE A 282 -24.11 -4.80 -15.56
C PHE A 282 -23.51 -3.42 -15.32
N ALA A 283 -22.85 -2.84 -16.34
CA ALA A 283 -22.16 -1.56 -16.19
C ALA A 283 -23.09 -0.36 -15.96
N ARG A 284 -24.40 -0.49 -16.21
CA ARG A 284 -25.40 0.54 -15.87
C ARG A 284 -25.76 0.55 -14.40
N THR A 285 -25.63 -0.58 -13.70
CA THR A 285 -25.89 -0.67 -12.24
C THR A 285 -24.86 0.12 -11.42
N TRP A 286 -23.67 0.34 -11.98
CA TRP A 286 -22.54 1.05 -11.37
C TRP A 286 -22.47 2.54 -11.73
N ARG A 287 -23.53 3.11 -12.32
CA ARG A 287 -23.65 4.55 -12.52
C ARG A 287 -23.98 5.32 -11.24
#